data_AF-X1P3Q7-F1
#
_entry.id   AF-X1P3Q7-F1
#
_cell.length_a   1.000
_cell.length_b   1.000
_cell.length_c   1.000
_cell.angle_alpha   90.00
_cell.angle_beta   90.00
_cell.angle_gamma   90.00
#
_symmetry.space_group_name_H-M   'P 1'
#
loop_
_entity.id
_entity.type
_entity.pdbx_description
1 polymer ?
#
loop_
_entity_poly.entity_id
_entity_poly.type
_entity_poly.pdbx_seq_one_letter_code
_entity_poly.pdbx_strand_id
1 'polypeptide(L)'
;MRYRSTLLMARRSLGIAGTHIIDIPITDVVSAFRFQLEVQRSDEKQLAHGMEAVSKIEIVDGSDVLMELSMSQMDALHFYERGTLGNLGVGEYSGHLDKFETA
;
A
#
# COMPACT_ATOMS: atom_id res chain seq x y z
N MET A 1 22.57 -0.38 -10.68
CA MET A 1 21.86 -1.58 -10.14
C MET A 1 20.68 -1.89 -11.05
N ARG A 2 20.38 -3.17 -11.32
CA ARG A 2 19.20 -3.58 -12.10
C ARG A 2 18.06 -3.90 -11.12
N TYR A 3 17.24 -2.91 -10.80
CA TYR A 3 16.06 -3.13 -9.96
C TYR A 3 15.02 -3.93 -10.75
N ARG A 4 14.59 -5.07 -10.19
CA ARG A 4 13.48 -5.85 -10.74
C ARG A 4 12.25 -5.49 -9.92
N SER A 5 11.19 -5.01 -10.58
CA SER A 5 9.89 -4.81 -9.95
C SER A 5 9.00 -5.99 -10.30
N THR A 6 8.38 -6.60 -9.30
CA THR A 6 7.30 -7.57 -9.49
C THR A 6 6.04 -7.01 -8.85
N LEU A 7 4.91 -7.10 -9.55
CA LEU A 7 3.62 -6.72 -9.01
C LEU A 7 2.95 -7.98 -8.46
N LEU A 8 2.77 -8.02 -7.15
CA LEU A 8 1.92 -9.04 -6.53
C LEU A 8 0.47 -8.60 -6.75
N MET A 9 -0.26 -9.25 -7.66
CA MET A 9 -1.69 -8.98 -7.91
C MET A 9 -2.56 -9.56 -6.77
N ALA A 10 -2.44 -8.98 -5.59
CA ALA A 10 -3.20 -9.33 -4.39
C ALA A 10 -4.26 -8.27 -4.07
N ARG A 11 -5.01 -7.81 -5.09
CA ARG A 11 -6.15 -6.90 -4.86
C ARG A 11 -7.17 -7.63 -3.98
N ARG A 12 -7.31 -7.20 -2.73
CA ARG A 12 -8.29 -7.75 -1.79
C ARG A 12 -9.21 -6.64 -1.28
N SER A 13 -10.47 -7.00 -1.09
CA SER A 13 -11.43 -6.13 -0.41
C SER A 13 -11.24 -6.25 1.10
N LEU A 14 -11.13 -5.10 1.77
CA LEU A 14 -11.03 -4.98 3.24
C LEU A 14 -12.41 -4.64 3.86
N GLY A 15 -13.50 -5.09 3.23
CA GLY A 15 -14.86 -4.62 3.52
C GLY A 15 -15.39 -4.88 4.95
N ILE A 16 -14.63 -5.56 5.80
CA ILE A 16 -14.93 -5.80 7.22
C ILE A 16 -13.66 -5.46 8.01
N ALA A 17 -13.82 -4.84 9.18
CA ALA A 17 -12.70 -4.57 10.08
C ALA A 17 -11.98 -5.89 10.44
N GLY A 18 -10.68 -5.93 10.20
CA GLY A 18 -9.87 -7.10 10.45
C GLY A 18 -8.41 -6.92 10.04
N THR A 19 -7.59 -7.90 10.40
CA THR A 19 -6.19 -7.96 10.00
C THR A 19 -6.08 -8.81 8.74
N HIS A 20 -5.41 -8.28 7.73
CA HIS A 20 -5.15 -8.99 6.48
C HIS A 20 -3.65 -9.24 6.33
N ILE A 21 -3.28 -10.51 6.29
CA ILE A 21 -1.90 -10.95 6.12
C ILE A 21 -1.64 -11.18 4.63
N ILE A 22 -0.56 -10.60 4.13
CA ILE A 22 -0.08 -10.81 2.76
C ILE A 22 1.27 -11.51 2.86
N ASP A 23 1.28 -12.80 2.54
CA ASP A 23 2.52 -13.56 2.49
C ASP A 23 3.29 -13.22 1.22
N ILE A 24 4.53 -12.75 1.39
CA ILE A 24 5.39 -12.37 0.27
C ILE A 24 6.50 -13.43 0.18
N PRO A 25 6.49 -14.31 -0.83
CA PRO A 25 7.60 -15.24 -1.04
C PRO A 25 8.82 -14.44 -1.53
N ILE A 26 9.86 -14.39 -0.72
CA ILE A 26 11.10 -13.68 -1.02
C ILE A 26 12.18 -14.69 -1.44
N THR A 27 12.78 -14.49 -2.61
CA THR A 27 13.91 -15.30 -3.11
C THR A 27 15.21 -14.51 -3.22
N ASP A 28 15.15 -13.19 -3.14
CA ASP A 28 16.26 -12.27 -3.31
C ASP A 28 16.04 -11.01 -2.45
N VAL A 29 17.08 -10.21 -2.25
CA VAL A 29 17.04 -9.04 -1.37
C VAL A 29 16.02 -8.00 -1.88
N VAL A 30 15.13 -7.56 -0.98
CA VAL A 30 14.12 -6.55 -1.29
C VAL A 30 14.63 -5.17 -0.88
N SER A 31 14.63 -4.23 -1.82
CA SER A 31 15.03 -2.84 -1.55
C SER A 31 13.88 -1.93 -1.14
N ALA A 32 12.65 -2.23 -1.56
CA ALA A 32 11.48 -1.41 -1.27
C ALA A 32 10.17 -2.18 -1.46
N PHE A 33 9.19 -1.89 -0.61
CA PHE A 33 7.80 -2.29 -0.80
C PHE A 33 6.97 -1.06 -1.19
N ARG A 34 6.07 -1.22 -2.16
CA ARG A 34 5.11 -0.19 -2.54
C ARG A 34 3.71 -0.76 -2.37
N PHE A 35 2.92 -0.10 -1.52
CA PHE A 35 1.53 -0.45 -1.28
C PHE A 35 0.62 0.60 -1.92
N GLN A 36 -0.49 0.15 -2.49
CA GLN A 36 -1.55 1.01 -3.00
C GLN A 36 -2.86 0.58 -2.36
N LEU A 37 -3.54 1.54 -1.73
CA LEU A 37 -4.82 1.34 -1.09
C LEU A 37 -5.87 2.15 -1.84
N GLU A 38 -6.91 1.49 -2.30
CA GLU A 38 -8.10 2.13 -2.86
C GLU A 38 -9.24 1.98 -1.84
N VAL A 39 -9.62 3.09 -1.21
CA VAL A 39 -10.73 3.12 -0.24
C VAL A 39 -11.99 3.59 -0.95
N GLN A 40 -13.02 2.75 -0.95
CA GLN A 40 -14.35 3.12 -1.43
C GLN A 40 -15.28 3.35 -0.23
N ARG A 41 -15.99 4.47 -0.22
CA ARG A 41 -17.02 4.74 0.79
C ARG A 41 -18.26 3.93 0.45
N SER A 42 -18.78 3.20 1.44
CA SER A 42 -20.04 2.45 1.31
C SER A 42 -21.24 3.19 1.93
N ASP A 43 -21.00 4.14 2.85
CA ASP A 43 -22.03 4.94 3.52
C ASP A 43 -21.55 6.40 3.69
N GLU A 44 -22.47 7.35 3.56
CA GLU A 44 -22.25 8.80 3.72
C GLU A 44 -21.77 9.16 5.13
N LYS A 45 -22.15 8.36 6.15
CA LYS A 45 -21.77 8.59 7.56
C LYS A 45 -20.32 8.26 7.88
N GLN A 46 -19.61 7.54 7.02
CA GLN A 46 -18.17 7.28 7.19
C GLN A 46 -17.36 8.46 6.65
N LEU A 47 -17.30 9.54 7.43
CA LEU A 47 -16.41 10.70 7.23
C LEU A 47 -15.02 10.45 7.83
N ALA A 48 -14.47 9.24 7.67
CA ALA A 48 -13.09 8.96 8.04
C ALA A 48 -12.17 9.37 6.90
N HIS A 49 -11.02 9.97 7.22
CA HIS A 49 -9.98 10.21 6.23
C HIS A 49 -9.56 8.85 5.64
N GLY A 50 -9.29 8.75 4.33
CA GLY A 50 -8.93 7.45 3.71
C GLY A 50 -7.74 6.76 4.37
N MET A 51 -6.87 7.55 5.02
CA MET A 51 -5.73 7.06 5.79
C MET A 51 -6.11 6.42 7.14
N GLU A 52 -7.31 6.69 7.68
CA GLU A 52 -7.82 6.04 8.89
C GLU A 52 -8.41 4.66 8.59
N ALA A 53 -8.60 4.31 7.31
CA ALA A 53 -9.07 2.98 6.92
C ALA A 53 -8.06 1.87 7.27
N VAL A 54 -6.78 2.22 7.44
CA VAL A 54 -5.71 1.30 7.85
C VAL A 54 -5.07 1.82 9.12
N SER A 55 -5.37 1.15 10.24
CA SER A 55 -4.85 1.51 11.55
C SER A 55 -3.38 1.14 11.73
N LYS A 56 -2.92 0.05 11.09
CA LYS A 56 -1.57 -0.48 11.26
C LYS A 56 -1.09 -1.20 10.00
N ILE A 57 0.14 -0.90 9.61
CA ILE A 57 0.93 -1.63 8.64
C ILE A 57 2.11 -2.24 9.39
N GLU A 58 2.25 -3.56 9.29
CA GLU A 58 3.27 -4.33 9.99
C GLU A 58 4.02 -5.20 8.99
N ILE A 59 5.35 -5.15 9.03
CA ILE A 59 6.22 -6.05 8.26
C ILE A 59 6.90 -6.96 9.26
N VAL A 60 6.68 -8.26 9.08
CA VAL A 60 7.20 -9.33 9.92
C VAL A 60 8.08 -10.25 9.08
N ASP A 61 9.24 -10.60 9.61
CA ASP A 61 10.11 -11.65 9.10
C ASP A 61 10.24 -12.77 10.15
N GLY A 62 9.50 -13.86 9.94
CA GLY A 62 9.40 -14.94 10.91
C GLY A 62 8.78 -14.48 12.25
N SER A 63 9.59 -14.39 13.29
CA SER A 63 9.20 -13.88 14.62
C SER A 63 9.45 -12.39 14.81
N ASP A 64 10.18 -11.76 13.90
CA ASP A 64 10.76 -10.44 14.11
C ASP A 64 9.93 -9.37 13.41
N VAL A 65 9.53 -8.34 14.14
CA VAL A 65 8.81 -7.18 13.58
C VAL A 65 9.85 -6.18 13.08
N LEU A 66 9.92 -6.02 11.76
CA LEU A 66 10.87 -5.11 11.11
C LEU A 66 10.35 -3.67 11.06
N MET A 67 9.04 -3.51 10.98
CA MET A 67 8.38 -2.21 10.91
C MET A 67 6.94 -2.32 11.41
N GLU A 68 6.53 -1.35 12.22
CA GLU A 68 5.15 -1.18 12.65
C GLU A 68 4.81 0.32 12.61
N LEU A 69 3.95 0.74 11.69
CA LEU A 69 3.51 2.12 11.54
C LEU A 69 2.03 2.19 11.16
N SER A 70 1.31 3.20 11.64
CA SER A 70 -0.01 3.52 11.09
C SER A 70 0.13 4.10 9.68
N MET A 71 -0.94 4.09 8.89
CA MET A 71 -0.92 4.71 7.56
C MET A 71 -0.62 6.22 7.63
N SER A 72 -1.06 6.89 8.69
CA SER A 72 -0.73 8.30 8.95
C SER A 72 0.75 8.53 9.27
N GLN A 73 1.36 7.64 10.04
CA GLN A 73 2.80 7.71 10.32
C GLN A 73 3.62 7.40 9.07
N MET A 74 3.16 6.45 8.24
CA MET A 74 3.81 6.10 6.97
C MET A 74 3.83 7.26 5.98
N ASP A 75 2.71 7.95 5.83
CA ASP A 75 2.62 9.11 4.93
C ASP A 75 3.43 10.30 5.48
N ALA A 76 3.41 10.53 6.79
CA ALA A 76 4.27 11.51 7.42
C ALA A 76 5.76 11.19 7.17
N LEU A 77 6.17 9.93 7.32
CA LEU A 77 7.53 9.49 7.02
C LEU A 77 7.90 9.74 5.56
N HIS A 78 6.99 9.42 4.63
CA HIS A 78 7.17 9.69 3.20
C HIS A 78 7.33 11.19 2.92
N PHE A 79 6.53 12.03 3.57
CA PHE A 79 6.62 13.48 3.47
C PHE A 79 7.97 14.01 3.95
N TYR A 80 8.45 13.56 5.11
CA TYR A 80 9.75 13.99 5.64
C TYR A 80 10.93 13.47 4.81
N GLU A 81 10.82 12.28 4.21
CA GLU A 81 11.88 11.70 3.37
C GLU A 81 11.95 12.39 2.00
N ARG A 82 10.81 12.70 1.37
CA ARG A 82 10.75 13.13 -0.04
C ARG A 82 10.31 14.57 -0.25
N GLY A 83 9.84 15.25 0.79
CA GLY A 83 9.27 16.60 0.72
C GLY A 83 7.90 16.69 0.03
N THR A 84 7.27 15.54 -0.25
CA THR A 84 5.97 15.44 -0.93
C THR A 84 5.09 14.45 -0.20
N LEU A 85 3.78 14.72 -0.08
CA LEU A 85 2.84 13.73 0.45
C LEU A 85 2.82 12.51 -0.47
N GLY A 86 2.71 11.31 0.11
CA GLY A 86 2.73 10.06 -0.64
C GLY A 86 1.47 9.93 -1.48
N ASN A 87 1.53 10.39 -2.74
CA ASN A 87 0.47 10.41 -3.75
C ASN A 87 -0.93 10.06 -3.21
N LEU A 88 -1.49 10.93 -2.36
CA LEU A 88 -2.86 10.88 -1.84
C LEU A 88 -3.85 11.28 -2.95
N GLY A 89 -3.56 10.85 -4.18
CA GLY A 89 -4.22 11.26 -5.39
C GLY A 89 -5.67 10.87 -5.33
N VAL A 90 -6.53 11.87 -5.27
CA VAL A 90 -7.90 11.79 -5.75
C VAL A 90 -7.81 11.50 -7.26
N GLY A 91 -7.71 10.23 -7.63
CA GLY A 91 -7.96 9.75 -8.98
C GLY A 91 -7.12 10.35 -10.13
N GLU A 92 -5.85 10.69 -9.94
CA GLU A 92 -4.97 11.01 -11.07
C GLU A 92 -4.37 9.72 -11.65
N TYR A 93 -5.16 9.07 -12.50
CA TYR A 93 -4.67 8.09 -13.47
C TYR A 93 -3.68 8.78 -14.43
N SER A 94 -2.40 8.79 -14.07
CA SER A 94 -1.31 9.07 -15.01
C SER A 94 -1.12 7.88 -15.96
N GLY A 95 -2.03 7.74 -16.92
CA GLY A 95 -1.85 7.25 -18.29
C GLY A 95 -0.68 6.32 -18.67
N HIS A 96 -0.43 5.22 -17.95
CA HIS A 96 0.54 4.17 -18.38
C HIS A 96 0.03 2.74 -18.13
N LEU A 97 -1.27 2.50 -18.36
CA LEU A 97 -1.83 1.14 -18.49
C LEU A 97 -2.46 0.91 -19.87
N ASP A 98 -1.98 1.62 -20.89
CA ASP A 98 -2.29 1.27 -22.26
C ASP A 98 -1.37 0.14 -22.72
N LYS A 99 -2.01 -1.01 -22.96
CA LYS A 99 -1.60 -2.14 -23.80
C LYS A 99 -0.73 -3.20 -23.14
N PHE A 100 -1.38 -4.12 -22.44
CA PHE A 100 -1.00 -5.53 -22.57
C PHE A 100 -2.21 -6.30 -23.11
N GLU A 101 -2.18 -6.46 -24.43
CA GLU A 101 -3.04 -7.36 -25.18
C GLU A 101 -2.90 -8.78 -24.63
N THR A 102 -4.06 -9.43 -24.50
CA THR A 102 -4.21 -10.86 -24.26
C THR A 102 -3.59 -11.61 -25.44
N ALA A 103 -2.65 -12.51 -25.15
CA ALA A 103 -2.25 -13.58 -26.05
C ALA A 103 -2.80 -14.91 -25.53
#